data_AF-A0A382UY43-F1
#
_entry.id   AF-A0A382UY43-F1
#
_cell.length_a   1.000
_cell.length_b   1.000
_cell.length_c   1.000
_cell.angle_alpha   90.00
_cell.angle_beta   90.00
_cell.angle_gamma   90.00
#
_symmetry.space_group_name_H-M   'P 1'
#
loop_
_entity.id
_entity.type
_entity.pdbx_description
1 polymer ?
#
loop_
_entity_poly.entity_id
_entity_poly.type
_entity_poly.pdbx_seq_one_letter_code
_entity_poly.pdbx_strand_id
1 'polypeptide(L)'
;MALVQKDLFNSPYAGVFCATNDFLTLVPPGIPEDDMEAISEALGTKLETVTLGGSRVLGTLIAINNNGILLSNIVTDLELEEFKRISLLHNIEFGVLPDRSNAIGNNFLVNDNGGFSNQRLGKRAKDKAENILKIALTSRSLNDMDTLGMIGCITNKGGICHPDIS
;
A
#
# COMPACT_ATOMS: atom_id res chain seq x y z
N MET A 1 2.13 -13.68 17.34
CA MET A 1 2.32 -12.52 16.45
C MET A 1 3.09 -11.49 17.26
N ALA A 2 4.31 -11.17 16.85
CA ALA A 2 5.11 -10.16 17.53
C ALA A 2 4.58 -8.77 17.14
N LEU A 3 4.54 -7.86 18.11
CA LEU A 3 4.30 -6.44 17.86
C LEU A 3 5.62 -5.72 18.08
N VAL A 4 6.10 -5.04 17.04
CA VAL A 4 7.37 -4.33 17.06
C VAL A 4 7.10 -2.84 16.85
N GLN A 5 7.65 -2.02 17.75
CA GLN A 5 7.62 -0.58 17.62
C GLN A 5 8.96 -0.11 17.03
N LYS A 6 8.91 0.62 15.91
CA LYS A 6 10.08 1.19 15.24
C LYS A 6 9.78 2.57 14.71
N ASP A 7 10.76 3.46 14.86
CA ASP A 7 10.78 4.74 14.16
C ASP A 7 11.56 4.54 12.86
N LEU A 8 10.92 4.81 11.72
CA LEU A 8 11.57 4.77 10.42
C LEU A 8 11.92 6.20 10.02
N PHE A 9 13.20 6.45 9.73
CA PHE A 9 13.70 7.80 9.38
C PHE A 9 13.38 8.87 10.44
N ASN A 10 13.52 8.53 11.73
CA ASN A 10 13.17 9.40 12.88
C ASN A 10 11.69 9.82 12.89
N SER A 11 10.81 8.98 12.34
CA SER A 11 9.37 9.20 12.31
C SER A 11 8.63 7.98 12.86
N PRO A 12 7.63 8.16 13.74
CA PRO A 12 6.84 7.07 14.30
C PRO A 12 5.81 6.50 13.29
N TYR A 13 5.67 7.12 12.12
CA TYR A 13 4.66 6.77 11.13
C TYR A 13 5.14 5.67 10.17
N ALA A 14 5.39 4.46 10.68
CA ALA A 14 5.90 3.35 9.88
C ALA A 14 5.06 3.06 8.62
N GLY A 15 3.73 3.16 8.73
CA GLY A 15 2.79 2.97 7.62
C GLY A 15 2.90 4.00 6.49
N VAL A 16 3.61 5.11 6.68
CA VAL A 16 3.90 6.06 5.60
C VAL A 16 5.00 5.52 4.67
N PHE A 17 5.92 4.73 5.22
CA PHE A 17 7.13 4.29 4.52
C PHE A 17 7.00 2.92 3.88
N CYS A 18 6.21 2.02 4.47
CA CYS A 18 6.12 0.62 4.02
C CYS A 18 4.72 0.29 3.49
N ALA A 19 4.65 -0.65 2.56
CA ALA A 19 3.40 -1.26 2.10
C ALA A 19 3.54 -2.79 2.16
N THR A 20 2.56 -3.50 2.72
CA THR A 20 2.66 -4.93 3.03
C THR A 20 1.39 -5.69 2.68
N ASN A 21 1.56 -6.94 2.24
CA ASN A 21 0.51 -7.97 2.23
C ASN A 21 0.95 -9.18 3.06
N ASP A 22 0.38 -10.37 2.83
CA ASP A 22 0.67 -11.55 3.64
C ASP A 22 2.02 -12.22 3.35
N PHE A 23 2.72 -11.86 2.26
CA PHE A 23 3.98 -12.49 1.87
C PHE A 23 5.09 -11.53 1.41
N LEU A 24 4.75 -10.28 1.11
CA LEU A 24 5.65 -9.26 0.56
C LEU A 24 5.46 -7.95 1.32
N THR A 25 6.58 -7.38 1.77
CA THR A 25 6.66 -6.00 2.26
C THR A 25 7.61 -5.20 1.40
N LEU A 26 7.11 -4.09 0.88
CA LEU A 26 7.89 -3.10 0.15
C LEU A 26 8.45 -2.08 1.14
N VAL A 27 9.77 -1.89 1.11
CA VAL A 27 10.49 -0.96 1.98
C VAL A 27 11.32 0.03 1.16
N PRO A 28 11.50 1.27 1.63
CA PRO A 28 12.37 2.23 0.98
C PRO A 28 13.85 1.99 1.33
N PRO A 29 14.80 2.41 0.48
CA PRO A 29 16.21 2.33 0.81
C PRO A 29 16.56 3.24 1.99
N GLY A 30 17.54 2.80 2.80
CA GLY A 30 18.07 3.56 3.94
C GLY A 30 17.52 3.14 5.30
N ILE A 31 16.68 2.09 5.38
CA ILE A 31 16.36 1.42 6.64
C ILE A 31 17.56 0.54 7.05
N PRO A 32 18.04 0.59 8.31
CA PRO A 32 19.10 -0.29 8.80
C PRO A 32 18.77 -1.78 8.65
N GLU A 33 19.79 -2.62 8.45
CA GLU A 33 19.61 -4.08 8.24
C GLU A 33 18.89 -4.75 9.43
N ASP A 34 19.29 -4.43 10.66
CA ASP A 34 18.65 -4.95 11.88
C ASP A 34 17.15 -4.59 11.96
N ASP A 35 16.78 -3.40 11.47
CA ASP A 35 15.38 -2.96 11.43
C ASP A 35 14.61 -3.67 10.32
N MET A 36 15.23 -3.89 9.15
CA MET A 36 14.66 -4.70 8.08
C MET A 36 14.43 -6.14 8.54
N GLU A 37 15.38 -6.76 9.24
CA GLU A 37 15.23 -8.10 9.79
C GLU A 37 14.06 -8.17 10.79
N ALA A 38 13.98 -7.21 11.71
CA ALA A 38 12.88 -7.13 12.67
C ALA A 38 11.51 -6.95 12.00
N ILE A 39 11.41 -6.15 10.93
CA ILE A 39 10.17 -5.98 10.15
C ILE A 39 9.79 -7.29 9.46
N SER A 40 10.76 -7.94 8.81
CA SER A 40 10.59 -9.21 8.11
C SER A 40 10.09 -10.31 9.06
N GLU A 41 10.71 -10.44 10.24
CA GLU A 41 10.32 -11.44 11.24
C GLU A 41 8.93 -11.15 11.83
N ALA A 42 8.64 -9.89 12.14
CA ALA A 42 7.36 -9.51 12.73
C ALA A 42 6.17 -9.72 11.78
N LEU A 43 6.36 -9.40 10.50
CA LEU A 43 5.33 -9.53 9.47
C LEU A 43 5.29 -10.93 8.84
N GLY A 44 6.40 -11.68 8.89
CA GLY A 44 6.53 -12.98 8.23
C GLY A 44 6.60 -12.88 6.70
N THR A 45 7.10 -11.76 6.17
CA THR A 45 7.09 -11.43 4.73
C THR A 45 8.49 -11.28 4.17
N LYS A 46 8.68 -11.55 2.88
CA LYS A 46 9.90 -11.17 2.16
C LYS A 46 9.94 -9.65 1.97
N LEU A 47 11.13 -9.07 2.04
CA LEU A 47 11.34 -7.64 1.81
C LEU A 47 11.85 -7.38 0.39
N GLU A 48 11.30 -6.34 -0.25
CA GLU A 48 11.84 -5.78 -1.49
C GLU A 48 12.07 -4.28 -1.31
N THR A 49 13.29 -3.84 -1.61
CA THR A 49 13.70 -2.44 -1.46
C THR A 49 13.41 -1.66 -2.73
N VAL A 50 12.50 -0.70 -2.66
CA VAL A 50 12.05 0.08 -3.83
C VAL A 50 11.83 1.55 -3.49
N THR A 51 11.77 2.39 -4.53
CA THR A 51 11.22 3.75 -4.45
C THR A 51 10.02 3.87 -5.38
N LEU A 52 9.26 4.95 -5.23
CA LEU A 52 8.25 5.32 -6.21
C LEU A 52 8.31 6.82 -6.51
N GLY A 53 8.57 7.20 -7.75
CA GLY A 53 8.87 8.58 -8.13
C GLY A 53 10.09 9.14 -7.39
N GLY A 54 11.06 8.28 -7.05
CA GLY A 54 12.21 8.64 -6.21
C GLY A 54 11.87 8.91 -4.73
N SER A 55 10.62 8.67 -4.31
CA SER A 55 10.16 8.89 -2.94
C SER A 55 10.31 7.63 -2.07
N ARG A 56 10.49 7.87 -0.76
CA ARG A 56 10.53 6.82 0.29
C ARG A 56 9.18 6.55 0.95
N VAL A 57 8.14 7.34 0.65
CA VAL A 57 6.84 7.22 1.32
C VAL A 57 5.93 6.19 0.64
N LEU A 58 6.40 4.94 0.56
CA LEU A 58 5.73 3.89 -0.22
C LEU A 58 4.30 3.63 0.26
N GLY A 59 4.06 3.64 1.57
CA GLY A 59 2.72 3.41 2.12
C GLY A 59 1.71 4.52 1.77
N THR A 60 2.19 5.72 1.40
CA THR A 60 1.33 6.78 0.83
C THR A 60 1.02 6.55 -0.64
N LEU A 61 1.96 5.94 -1.36
CA LEU A 61 2.00 5.91 -2.82
C LEU A 61 1.62 4.56 -3.44
N ILE A 62 1.47 3.53 -2.61
CA ILE A 62 1.18 2.16 -3.00
C ILE A 62 0.02 1.64 -2.15
N ALA A 63 -0.92 0.94 -2.79
CA ALA A 63 -1.88 0.08 -2.12
C ALA A 63 -1.67 -1.35 -2.59
N ILE A 64 -1.72 -2.33 -1.69
CA ILE A 64 -1.37 -3.72 -1.96
C ILE A 64 -2.33 -4.68 -1.26
N ASN A 65 -2.66 -5.79 -1.92
CA ASN A 65 -3.24 -6.97 -1.30
C ASN A 65 -2.51 -8.22 -1.82
N ASN A 66 -3.01 -9.44 -1.56
CA ASN A 66 -2.35 -10.66 -2.02
C ASN A 66 -2.47 -10.90 -3.53
N ASN A 67 -3.34 -10.18 -4.23
CA ASN A 67 -3.57 -10.34 -5.67
C ASN A 67 -2.77 -9.34 -6.50
N GLY A 68 -2.60 -8.11 -6.02
CA GLY A 68 -1.96 -7.07 -6.81
C GLY A 68 -1.45 -5.85 -6.05
N ILE A 69 -0.64 -5.07 -6.76
CA ILE A 69 0.00 -3.83 -6.30
C ILE A 69 -0.47 -2.66 -7.17
N LEU A 70 -1.06 -1.64 -6.54
CA LEU A 70 -1.45 -0.39 -7.19
C LEU A 70 -0.34 0.65 -7.00
N LEU A 71 0.13 1.21 -8.11
CA LEU A 71 1.20 2.21 -8.12
C LEU A 71 0.65 3.60 -8.47
N SER A 72 1.22 4.62 -7.81
CA SER A 72 1.08 6.02 -8.22
C SER A 72 1.61 6.26 -9.62
N ASN A 73 1.02 7.22 -10.34
CA ASN A 73 1.44 7.63 -11.67
C ASN A 73 2.73 8.47 -11.71
N ILE A 74 3.34 8.75 -10.56
CA ILE A 74 4.66 9.38 -10.49
C ILE A 74 5.80 8.38 -10.67
N VAL A 75 5.48 7.08 -10.76
CA VAL A 75 6.48 6.02 -10.98
C VAL A 75 7.30 6.27 -12.24
N THR A 76 8.60 6.03 -12.14
CA THR A 76 9.54 6.17 -13.25
C THR A 76 9.66 4.87 -14.07
N ASP A 77 10.19 4.95 -15.29
CA ASP A 77 10.40 3.75 -16.13
C ASP A 77 11.35 2.74 -15.48
N LEU A 78 12.39 3.21 -14.77
CA LEU A 78 13.31 2.34 -14.03
C LEU A 78 12.61 1.60 -12.88
N GLU A 79 11.77 2.31 -12.13
CA GLU A 79 10.97 1.69 -11.06
C GLU A 79 9.94 0.72 -11.65
N LEU A 80 9.35 1.00 -12.83
CA LEU A 80 8.47 0.06 -13.51
C LEU A 80 9.16 -1.26 -13.87
N GLU A 81 10.41 -1.23 -14.34
CA GLU A 81 11.19 -2.45 -14.57
C GLU A 81 11.43 -3.22 -13.27
N GLU A 82 11.69 -2.51 -12.17
CA GLU A 82 11.86 -3.14 -10.86
C GLU A 82 10.55 -3.80 -10.37
N PHE A 83 9.41 -3.13 -10.53
CA PHE A 83 8.11 -3.73 -10.21
C PHE A 83 7.77 -4.93 -11.11
N LYS A 84 8.21 -4.96 -12.38
CA LYS A 84 8.10 -6.16 -13.22
C LYS A 84 8.92 -7.31 -12.65
N ARG A 85 10.15 -7.06 -12.18
CA ARG A 85 10.97 -8.08 -11.53
C ARG A 85 10.30 -8.63 -10.27
N ILE A 86 9.78 -7.75 -9.40
CA ILE A 86 9.06 -8.12 -8.17
C ILE A 86 7.81 -8.93 -8.50
N SER A 87 7.04 -8.50 -9.50
CA SER A 87 5.85 -9.18 -9.99
C SER A 87 6.14 -10.63 -10.41
N LEU A 88 7.21 -10.85 -11.17
CA LEU A 88 7.63 -12.19 -11.59
C LEU A 88 8.14 -13.03 -10.41
N LEU A 89 8.92 -12.43 -9.51
CA LEU A 89 9.53 -13.14 -8.38
C LEU A 89 8.49 -13.63 -7.36
N HIS A 90 7.47 -12.81 -7.10
CA HIS A 90 6.45 -13.09 -6.09
C HIS A 90 5.09 -13.52 -6.66
N ASN A 91 4.99 -13.64 -8.00
CA ASN A 91 3.77 -13.99 -8.71
C ASN A 91 2.56 -13.11 -8.31
N ILE A 92 2.78 -11.80 -8.32
CA ILE A 92 1.78 -10.79 -7.94
C ILE A 92 1.57 -9.81 -9.10
N GLU A 93 0.32 -9.43 -9.39
CA GLU A 93 0.04 -8.44 -10.44
C GLU A 93 0.37 -7.04 -9.97
N PHE A 94 0.60 -6.11 -10.89
CA PHE A 94 0.73 -4.70 -10.54
C PHE A 94 0.20 -3.80 -11.64
N GLY A 95 -0.09 -2.55 -11.29
CA GLY A 95 -0.38 -1.55 -12.29
C GLY A 95 -0.48 -0.12 -11.79
N VAL A 96 -0.19 0.79 -12.71
CA VAL A 96 -0.22 2.24 -12.45
C VAL A 96 -1.63 2.78 -12.59
N LEU A 97 -2.13 3.50 -11.59
CA LEU A 97 -3.47 4.08 -11.66
C LEU A 97 -3.45 5.46 -12.36
N PRO A 98 -4.30 5.67 -13.39
CA PRO A 98 -4.35 6.92 -14.14
C PRO A 98 -5.28 7.93 -13.45
N ASP A 99 -4.83 8.56 -12.36
CA ASP A 99 -5.60 9.58 -11.63
C ASP A 99 -4.73 10.78 -11.21
N ARG A 100 -5.37 11.92 -10.95
CA ARG A 100 -4.72 13.11 -10.37
C ARG A 100 -4.46 12.93 -8.88
N SER A 101 -5.33 12.19 -8.19
CA SER A 101 -5.11 11.81 -6.78
C SER A 101 -4.07 10.68 -6.73
N ASN A 102 -2.81 11.08 -6.74
CA ASN A 102 -1.68 10.17 -6.92
C ASN A 102 -1.19 9.52 -5.60
N ALA A 103 -1.73 9.93 -4.44
CA ALA A 103 -1.50 9.30 -3.15
C ALA A 103 -2.31 8.00 -3.03
N ILE A 104 -1.92 6.98 -3.81
CA ILE A 104 -2.69 5.72 -3.94
C ILE A 104 -2.93 5.06 -2.60
N GLY A 105 -1.92 4.88 -1.75
CA GLY A 105 -2.09 4.28 -0.43
C GLY A 105 -3.11 5.02 0.43
N ASN A 106 -3.18 6.35 0.33
CA ASN A 106 -4.17 7.15 1.06
C ASN A 106 -5.59 7.01 0.48
N ASN A 107 -5.74 6.65 -0.79
CA ASN A 107 -7.04 6.60 -1.47
C ASN A 107 -7.77 5.26 -1.29
N PHE A 108 -7.09 4.21 -0.84
CA PHE A 108 -7.66 2.87 -0.75
C PHE A 108 -7.57 2.32 0.67
N LEU A 109 -8.63 1.63 1.08
CA LEU A 109 -8.65 0.82 2.30
C LEU A 109 -9.14 -0.58 1.90
N VAL A 110 -8.22 -1.51 1.69
CA VAL A 110 -8.47 -2.77 0.98
C VAL A 110 -7.87 -3.97 1.70
N ASN A 111 -8.51 -5.13 1.53
CA ASN A 111 -7.95 -6.44 1.84
C ASN A 111 -8.14 -7.38 0.61
N ASP A 112 -8.07 -8.70 0.80
CA ASP A 112 -8.20 -9.65 -0.31
C ASP A 112 -9.64 -9.93 -0.74
N ASN A 113 -10.62 -9.48 0.04
CA ASN A 113 -12.04 -9.78 -0.18
C ASN A 113 -12.82 -8.56 -0.68
N GLY A 114 -12.33 -7.36 -0.42
CA GLY A 114 -13.02 -6.12 -0.74
C GLY A 114 -12.34 -4.90 -0.16
N GLY A 115 -12.94 -3.75 -0.38
CA GLY A 115 -12.50 -2.54 0.26
C GLY A 115 -13.26 -1.30 -0.17
N PHE A 116 -12.73 -0.18 0.28
CA PHE A 116 -13.23 1.14 -0.04
C PHE A 116 -12.19 1.90 -0.86
N SER A 117 -12.70 2.72 -1.78
CA SER A 117 -11.90 3.67 -2.55
C SER A 117 -12.42 5.08 -2.34
N ASN A 118 -11.52 6.06 -2.37
CA ASN A 118 -11.85 7.47 -2.38
C ASN A 118 -12.96 7.76 -3.42
N GLN A 119 -14.07 8.33 -2.96
CA GLN A 119 -15.23 8.60 -3.81
C GLN A 119 -14.92 9.47 -5.03
N ARG A 120 -13.91 10.35 -4.92
CA ARG A 120 -13.49 11.29 -5.99
C ARG A 120 -12.62 10.66 -7.06
N LEU A 121 -12.15 9.42 -6.88
CA LEU A 121 -11.38 8.72 -7.92
C LEU A 121 -12.22 8.56 -9.20
N GLY A 122 -11.59 8.75 -10.35
CA GLY A 122 -12.25 8.56 -11.64
C GLY A 122 -12.66 7.10 -11.87
N LYS A 123 -13.75 6.88 -12.62
CA LYS A 123 -14.25 5.52 -12.93
C LYS A 123 -13.15 4.63 -13.51
N ARG A 124 -12.34 5.14 -14.43
CA ARG A 124 -11.24 4.41 -15.06
C ARG A 124 -10.18 3.93 -14.04
N ALA A 125 -9.89 4.73 -13.02
CA ALA A 125 -8.95 4.36 -11.97
C ALA A 125 -9.54 3.26 -11.07
N LYS A 126 -10.83 3.38 -10.71
CA LYS A 126 -11.56 2.37 -9.92
C LYS A 126 -11.64 1.03 -10.65
N ASP A 127 -12.11 1.03 -11.90
CA ASP A 127 -12.20 -0.19 -12.72
C ASP A 127 -10.82 -0.87 -12.84
N LYS A 128 -9.74 -0.08 -13.03
CA LYS A 128 -8.38 -0.63 -13.09
C LYS A 128 -7.92 -1.19 -11.75
N ALA A 129 -8.25 -0.53 -10.64
CA ALA A 129 -7.92 -0.98 -9.29
C ALA A 129 -8.60 -2.32 -8.96
N GLU A 130 -9.90 -2.46 -9.25
CA GLU A 130 -10.64 -3.72 -9.05
C GLU A 130 -10.04 -4.88 -9.85
N ASN A 131 -9.64 -4.63 -11.10
CA ASN A 131 -9.03 -5.64 -11.94
C ASN A 131 -7.68 -6.13 -11.40
N ILE A 132 -6.82 -5.21 -10.94
CA ILE A 132 -5.48 -5.56 -10.42
C ILE A 132 -5.59 -6.22 -9.04
N LEU A 133 -6.39 -5.66 -8.15
CA LEU A 133 -6.56 -6.17 -6.79
C LEU A 133 -7.48 -7.41 -6.72
N LYS A 134 -8.21 -7.71 -7.80
CA LYS A 134 -9.18 -8.81 -7.90
C LYS A 134 -10.25 -8.79 -6.81
N ILE A 135 -10.71 -7.60 -6.47
CA ILE A 135 -11.74 -7.37 -5.44
C ILE A 135 -12.76 -6.34 -5.91
N ALA A 136 -13.95 -6.37 -5.31
CA ALA A 136 -14.94 -5.30 -5.47
C ALA A 136 -14.59 -4.11 -4.57
N LEU A 137 -14.70 -2.90 -5.11
CA LEU A 137 -14.45 -1.64 -4.41
C LEU A 137 -15.74 -0.83 -4.25
N THR A 138 -15.99 -0.39 -3.02
CA THR A 138 -17.07 0.58 -2.75
C THR A 138 -16.50 1.99 -2.74
N SER A 139 -17.02 2.86 -3.60
CA SER A 139 -16.67 4.30 -3.58
C SER A 139 -17.35 4.99 -2.41
N ARG A 140 -16.57 5.47 -1.42
CA ARG A 140 -17.13 6.04 -0.20
C ARG A 140 -16.21 7.08 0.43
N SER A 141 -16.81 8.02 1.16
CA SER A 141 -16.17 8.85 2.17
C SER A 141 -16.50 8.31 3.55
N LEU A 142 -15.53 8.32 4.47
CA LEU A 142 -15.76 7.90 5.86
C LEU A 142 -15.59 9.14 6.75
N ASN A 143 -16.68 9.56 7.40
CA ASN A 143 -16.73 10.79 8.19
C ASN A 143 -16.17 12.02 7.45
N ASP A 144 -16.69 12.28 6.23
CA ASP A 144 -16.26 13.35 5.32
C ASP A 144 -14.76 13.34 4.92
N MET A 145 -14.04 12.25 5.23
CA MET A 145 -12.65 12.04 4.84
C MET A 145 -12.57 11.08 3.65
N ASP A 146 -11.97 11.58 2.58
CA ASP A 146 -11.75 10.83 1.33
C ASP A 146 -10.41 10.08 1.32
N THR A 147 -9.53 10.35 2.29
CA THR A 147 -8.21 9.70 2.45
C THR A 147 -8.31 8.45 3.32
N LEU A 148 -8.99 7.44 2.78
CA LEU A 148 -9.36 6.21 3.49
C LEU A 148 -8.17 5.46 4.11
N GLY A 149 -7.03 5.40 3.43
CA GLY A 149 -5.83 4.71 3.94
C GLY A 149 -5.11 5.46 5.06
N MET A 150 -5.42 6.75 5.27
CA MET A 150 -4.89 7.50 6.41
C MET A 150 -5.68 7.27 7.70
N ILE A 151 -6.95 6.91 7.57
CA ILE A 151 -7.91 6.85 8.67
C ILE A 151 -8.20 5.41 9.11
N GLY A 152 -7.52 4.43 8.53
CA GLY A 152 -7.65 3.04 8.94
C GLY A 152 -6.68 2.10 8.24
N CYS A 153 -6.60 0.89 8.78
CA CYS A 153 -5.88 -0.25 8.21
C CYS A 153 -6.75 -1.49 8.39
N ILE A 154 -6.91 -2.27 7.33
CA ILE A 154 -7.73 -3.48 7.36
C ILE A 154 -6.93 -4.68 6.87
N THR A 155 -7.28 -5.84 7.40
CA THR A 155 -6.79 -7.16 6.98
C THR A 155 -8.00 -8.06 6.75
N ASN A 156 -7.77 -9.31 6.37
CA ASN A 156 -8.83 -10.32 6.31
C ASN A 156 -9.38 -10.71 7.69
N LYS A 157 -8.70 -10.33 8.78
CA LYS A 157 -9.05 -10.73 10.16
C LYS A 157 -9.71 -9.61 10.98
N GLY A 158 -9.68 -8.38 10.48
CA GLY A 158 -10.18 -7.20 11.18
C GLY A 158 -9.46 -5.94 10.74
N GLY A 159 -9.77 -4.82 11.39
CA GLY A 159 -9.13 -3.55 11.09
C GLY A 159 -9.19 -2.58 12.25
N ILE A 160 -8.37 -1.54 12.15
CA ILE A 160 -8.37 -0.37 13.02
C ILE A 160 -8.77 0.85 12.20
N CYS A 161 -9.44 1.78 12.83
CA CYS A 161 -9.86 3.01 12.18
C CYS A 161 -9.75 4.19 13.16
N HIS A 162 -9.78 5.41 12.61
CA HIS A 162 -9.78 6.64 13.40
C HIS A 162 -10.94 6.62 14.40
N PRO A 163 -10.72 6.99 15.68
CA PRO A 163 -11.71 6.85 16.75
C PRO A 163 -13.00 7.63 16.48
N ASP A 164 -12.91 8.72 15.72
CA ASP A 164 -14.04 9.57 15.37
C ASP A 164 -14.77 9.13 14.08
N ILE A 165 -14.55 7.90 13.58
CA ILE A 165 -15.39 7.36 12.49
C ILE A 165 -16.72 6.92 13.09
N SER A 166 -17.70 7.82 13.07
CA SER A 166 -19.10 7.60 13.47
C SER A 166 -20.06 7.79 12.31
#